data_AF-A0A1H1LT94-F1
#
_entry.id   AF-A0A1H1LT94-F1
#
_cell.length_a   1.000
_cell.length_b   1.000
_cell.length_c   1.000
_cell.angle_alpha   90.00
_cell.angle_beta   90.00
_cell.angle_gamma   90.00
#
_symmetry.space_group_name_H-M   'P 1'
#
loop_
_entity.id
_entity.type
_entity.pdbx_description
1 polymer ?
#
loop_
_entity_poly.entity_id
_entity_poly.type
_entity_poly.pdbx_seq_one_letter_code
_entity_poly.pdbx_strand_id
1 'polypeptide(L)'
;MSDSTTNTAATTGVATGAGEKVVDVSVELARTLETQPAVEGLLRELGFEDLPGDRSILQICEDAGVDPSIVTLALAAEGFETRGYASGDGGVAAKTFENVLSALFDPTSTLMPDGSSSQAPMFSHMEAAIRRAQDRGDLPKE
;
A
#
# COMPACT_ATOMS: atom_id res chain seq x y z
N MET A 1 1.94 42.32 -28.52
CA MET A 1 1.00 41.38 -29.17
C MET A 1 1.39 39.99 -28.70
N SER A 2 0.57 39.48 -27.78
CA SER A 2 0.21 38.09 -27.45
C SER A 2 1.27 36.98 -27.33
N ASP A 3 1.26 36.43 -26.12
CA ASP A 3 1.82 35.19 -25.59
C ASP A 3 1.53 33.92 -26.39
N SER A 4 2.36 32.88 -26.18
CA SER A 4 1.88 31.51 -25.89
C SER A 4 3.02 30.61 -25.42
N THR A 5 3.24 30.61 -24.11
CA THR A 5 3.93 29.54 -23.39
C THR A 5 2.94 28.41 -23.20
N THR A 6 3.06 27.31 -23.94
CA THR A 6 2.25 26.11 -23.70
C THR A 6 2.89 25.31 -22.58
N ASN A 7 2.51 25.63 -21.35
CA ASN A 7 2.80 24.84 -20.17
C ASN A 7 1.80 23.68 -20.13
N THR A 8 2.22 22.47 -20.50
CA THR A 8 1.42 21.25 -20.31
C THR A 8 1.47 20.88 -18.83
N ALA A 9 0.54 21.43 -18.06
CA ALA A 9 0.25 20.97 -16.71
C ALA A 9 -0.45 19.61 -16.82
N ALA A 10 0.23 18.57 -16.34
CA ALA A 10 -0.37 17.27 -16.08
C ALA A 10 -1.57 17.46 -15.15
N THR A 11 -2.76 17.20 -15.67
CA THR A 11 -3.99 17.18 -14.91
C THR A 11 -3.97 15.94 -14.03
N THR A 12 -3.33 16.02 -12.87
CA THR A 12 -3.62 15.08 -11.78
C THR A 12 -5.04 15.41 -11.35
N GLY A 13 -6.00 14.70 -11.93
CA GLY A 13 -7.39 14.72 -11.52
C GLY A 13 -7.48 14.17 -10.10
N VAL A 14 -7.27 15.03 -9.11
CA VAL A 14 -7.72 14.78 -7.76
C VAL A 14 -9.24 14.89 -7.83
N ALA A 15 -9.88 13.73 -8.00
CA ALA A 15 -11.32 13.60 -7.99
C ALA A 15 -11.84 14.22 -6.69
N THR A 16 -12.45 15.40 -6.84
CA THR A 16 -13.12 16.12 -5.78
C THR A 16 -14.54 15.58 -5.69
N GLY A 17 -14.88 15.04 -4.52
CA GLY A 17 -16.25 14.75 -4.12
C GLY A 17 -16.59 13.27 -4.01
N ALA A 18 -16.72 12.76 -2.79
CA ALA A 18 -17.55 11.60 -2.50
C ALA A 18 -17.95 11.70 -1.03
N GLY A 19 -19.25 11.51 -0.74
CA GLY A 19 -19.73 11.33 0.63
C GLY A 19 -19.00 10.19 1.34
N GLU A 20 -19.16 10.13 2.66
CA GLU A 20 -18.54 9.13 3.53
C GLU A 20 -18.59 7.73 2.89
N LYS A 21 -17.44 7.24 2.40
CA LYS A 21 -17.31 5.97 1.69
C LYS A 21 -17.31 4.82 2.70
N VAL A 22 -18.40 4.67 3.45
CA VAL A 22 -18.50 3.63 4.49
C VAL A 22 -18.99 2.33 3.88
N VAL A 23 -18.32 1.24 4.22
CA VAL A 23 -18.69 -0.14 3.90
C VAL A 23 -18.88 -0.91 5.20
N ASP A 24 -20.11 -1.33 5.50
CA ASP A 24 -20.37 -2.26 6.58
C ASP A 24 -20.17 -3.69 6.06
N VAL A 25 -19.12 -4.37 6.53
CA VAL A 25 -18.79 -5.72 6.05
C VAL A 25 -19.65 -6.81 6.72
N SER A 26 -20.44 -6.45 7.72
CA SER A 26 -21.28 -7.39 8.49
C SER A 26 -22.69 -7.57 7.91
N VAL A 27 -23.13 -6.69 7.01
CA VAL A 27 -24.43 -6.77 6.34
C VAL A 27 -24.35 -7.51 5.01
N GLU A 28 -25.52 -7.87 4.47
CA GLU A 28 -25.69 -8.52 3.16
C GLU A 28 -24.96 -7.74 2.05
N LEU A 29 -24.18 -8.45 1.24
CA LEU A 29 -23.39 -7.89 0.15
C LEU A 29 -24.27 -7.10 -0.82
N ALA A 30 -25.48 -7.58 -1.12
CA ALA A 30 -26.42 -6.87 -1.99
C ALA A 30 -26.69 -5.43 -1.53
N ARG A 31 -26.91 -5.21 -0.22
CA ARG A 31 -27.13 -3.86 0.34
C ARG A 31 -25.89 -2.99 0.26
N THR A 32 -24.71 -3.60 0.47
CA THR A 32 -23.43 -2.91 0.31
C THR A 32 -23.24 -2.46 -1.13
N LEU A 33 -23.55 -3.31 -2.11
CA LEU A 33 -23.40 -2.99 -3.53
C LEU A 33 -24.44 -1.99 -4.05
N GLU A 34 -25.63 -1.94 -3.48
CA GLU A 34 -26.62 -0.89 -3.76
C GLU A 34 -26.08 0.51 -3.41
N THR A 35 -25.30 0.61 -2.33
CA THR A 35 -24.75 1.87 -1.84
C THR A 35 -23.37 2.16 -2.43
N GLN A 36 -22.55 1.12 -2.61
CA GLN A 36 -21.15 1.19 -3.00
C GLN A 36 -20.84 0.13 -4.09
N PRO A 37 -21.28 0.35 -5.35
CA PRO A 37 -21.11 -0.64 -6.42
C PRO A 37 -19.64 -0.92 -6.77
N ALA A 38 -18.74 0.03 -6.46
CA ALA A 38 -17.31 -0.14 -6.66
C ALA A 38 -16.69 -1.27 -5.80
N VAL A 39 -17.34 -1.67 -4.71
CA VAL A 39 -16.86 -2.76 -3.84
C VAL A 39 -16.83 -4.10 -4.58
N GLU A 40 -17.75 -4.34 -5.51
CA GLU A 40 -17.76 -5.59 -6.28
C GLU A 40 -16.48 -5.76 -7.10
N GLY A 41 -16.04 -4.70 -7.78
CA GLY A 41 -14.80 -4.70 -8.57
C GLY A 41 -13.59 -5.04 -7.70
N LEU A 42 -13.49 -4.39 -6.54
CA LEU A 42 -12.41 -4.65 -5.59
C LEU A 42 -12.40 -6.09 -5.08
N LEU A 43 -13.56 -6.66 -4.72
CA LEU A 43 -13.64 -8.05 -4.27
C LEU A 43 -13.21 -9.02 -5.38
N ARG A 44 -13.59 -8.76 -6.63
CA ARG A 44 -13.13 -9.57 -7.78
C ARG A 44 -11.62 -9.46 -8.01
N GLU A 45 -11.05 -8.26 -7.86
CA GLU A 45 -9.60 -8.04 -7.94
C GLU A 45 -8.83 -8.78 -6.83
N LEU A 46 -9.43 -8.91 -5.64
CA LEU A 46 -8.91 -9.73 -4.54
C LEU A 46 -9.05 -11.24 -4.79
N GLY A 47 -9.73 -11.66 -5.86
CA GLY A 47 -9.88 -13.07 -6.24
C GLY A 47 -11.16 -13.74 -5.75
N PHE A 48 -12.14 -13.00 -5.23
CA PHE A 48 -13.45 -13.57 -4.91
C PHE A 48 -14.25 -13.79 -6.20
N GLU A 49 -14.43 -15.05 -6.57
CA GLU A 49 -15.16 -15.44 -7.78
C GLU A 49 -16.68 -15.49 -7.56
N ASP A 50 -17.10 -16.09 -6.45
CA ASP A 50 -18.49 -16.18 -6.03
C ASP A 50 -18.81 -15.08 -5.00
N LEU A 51 -19.85 -14.29 -5.30
CA LEU A 51 -20.26 -13.12 -4.54
C LEU A 51 -21.77 -13.19 -4.25
N PRO A 52 -22.20 -14.14 -3.39
CA PRO A 52 -23.60 -14.29 -3.03
C PRO A 52 -24.12 -13.04 -2.31
N GLY A 53 -25.11 -12.37 -2.91
CA GLY A 53 -25.63 -11.10 -2.42
C GLY A 53 -26.35 -11.18 -1.07
N ASP A 54 -26.85 -12.36 -0.69
CA ASP A 54 -27.53 -12.64 0.58
C ASP A 54 -26.57 -12.95 1.75
N ARG A 55 -25.26 -13.05 1.48
CA ARG A 55 -24.21 -13.27 2.47
C ARG A 55 -23.48 -11.96 2.77
N SER A 56 -22.90 -11.85 3.96
CA SER A 56 -22.04 -10.71 4.27
C SER A 56 -20.62 -10.90 3.74
N ILE A 57 -19.86 -9.80 3.60
CA ILE A 57 -18.45 -9.87 3.19
C ILE A 57 -17.65 -10.74 4.18
N LEU A 58 -17.94 -10.68 5.48
CA LEU A 58 -17.30 -11.52 6.48
C LEU A 58 -17.53 -13.02 6.24
N GLN A 59 -18.76 -13.41 5.90
CA GLN A 59 -19.11 -14.80 5.61
C GLN A 59 -18.46 -15.29 4.31
N ILE A 60 -18.40 -14.43 3.29
CA ILE A 60 -17.73 -14.73 2.03
C ILE A 60 -16.22 -14.94 2.26
N CYS A 61 -15.60 -14.11 3.11
CA CYS A 61 -14.20 -14.28 3.52
C CYS A 61 -13.98 -15.62 4.23
N GLU A 62 -14.87 -15.99 5.16
CA GLU A 62 -14.81 -17.25 5.89
C GLU A 62 -14.87 -18.46 4.96
N ASP A 63 -15.81 -18.49 4.00
CA ASP A 63 -15.93 -19.57 3.02
C ASP A 63 -14.71 -19.68 2.11
N ALA A 64 -14.13 -18.54 1.74
CA ALA A 64 -12.93 -18.47 0.90
C ALA A 64 -11.64 -18.78 1.68
N GLY A 65 -11.69 -18.93 3.01
CA GLY A 65 -10.51 -19.08 3.86
C GLY A 65 -9.62 -17.83 3.89
N VAL A 66 -10.18 -16.66 3.57
CA VAL A 66 -9.49 -15.37 3.57
C VAL A 66 -9.76 -14.68 4.90
N ASP A 67 -8.71 -14.17 5.55
CA ASP A 67 -8.90 -13.39 6.77
C ASP A 67 -9.56 -12.04 6.43
N PRO A 68 -10.68 -11.66 7.08
CA PRO A 68 -11.38 -10.44 6.71
C PRO A 68 -10.55 -9.15 6.87
N SER A 69 -9.48 -9.16 7.68
CA SER A 69 -8.57 -8.00 7.80
C SER A 69 -7.91 -7.62 6.47
N ILE A 70 -7.68 -8.59 5.58
CA ILE A 70 -7.12 -8.36 4.24
C ILE A 70 -8.10 -7.56 3.39
N VAL A 71 -9.38 -7.95 3.42
CA VAL A 71 -10.43 -7.24 2.68
C VAL A 71 -10.66 -5.85 3.26
N THR A 72 -10.65 -5.70 4.59
CA THR A 72 -10.78 -4.38 5.21
C THR A 72 -9.61 -3.46 4.88
N LEU A 73 -8.38 -4.01 4.79
CA LEU A 73 -7.20 -3.26 4.39
C LEU A 73 -7.29 -2.80 2.93
N ALA A 74 -7.73 -3.68 2.02
CA ALA A 74 -7.91 -3.34 0.61
C ALA A 74 -8.98 -2.26 0.42
N LEU A 75 -10.11 -2.38 1.14
CA LEU A 75 -11.15 -1.35 1.16
C LEU A 75 -10.60 0.00 1.67
N ALA A 76 -9.83 -0.02 2.75
CA ALA A 76 -9.18 1.18 3.26
C ALA A 76 -8.18 1.80 2.26
N ALA A 77 -7.43 0.98 1.52
CA ALA A 77 -6.50 1.45 0.49
C ALA A 77 -7.21 2.18 -0.67
N GLU A 78 -8.42 1.74 -1.01
CA GLU A 78 -9.31 2.41 -1.99
C GLU A 78 -10.11 3.60 -1.40
N GLY A 79 -9.84 3.92 -0.13
CA GLY A 79 -10.43 5.06 0.58
C GLY A 79 -11.82 4.79 1.16
N PHE A 80 -12.19 3.53 1.38
CA PHE A 80 -13.41 3.17 2.11
C PHE A 80 -13.15 3.04 3.61
N GLU A 81 -14.06 3.57 4.43
CA GLU A 81 -14.09 3.29 5.87
C GLU A 81 -14.87 1.99 6.11
N THR A 82 -14.28 1.02 6.80
CA THR A 82 -14.94 -0.26 7.07
C THR A 82 -15.56 -0.31 8.46
N ARG A 83 -16.80 -0.81 8.56
CA ARG A 83 -17.53 -1.06 9.82
C ARG A 83 -17.95 -2.53 9.92
N GLY A 84 -18.31 -2.97 11.12
CA GLY A 84 -18.82 -4.33 11.35
C GLY A 84 -17.72 -5.40 11.47
N TYR A 85 -16.44 -5.04 11.31
CA TYR A 85 -15.31 -5.90 11.59
C TYR A 85 -14.61 -5.46 12.88
N ALA A 86 -14.43 -6.39 13.82
CA ALA A 86 -13.64 -6.20 15.02
C ALA A 86 -12.65 -7.36 15.17
N SER A 87 -11.39 -7.13 14.83
CA SER A 87 -10.31 -8.09 15.04
C SER A 87 -9.85 -8.05 16.50
N GLY A 88 -9.90 -9.18 17.21
CA GLY A 88 -9.45 -9.28 18.61
C GLY A 88 -7.97 -8.98 18.85
N ASP A 89 -7.11 -9.05 17.82
CA ASP A 89 -5.70 -8.65 17.90
C ASP A 89 -5.19 -7.75 16.76
N GLY A 90 -6.10 -7.14 15.99
CA GLY A 90 -5.75 -6.35 14.80
C GLY A 90 -5.74 -7.14 13.47
N GLY A 91 -5.79 -8.48 13.53
CA GLY A 91 -5.97 -9.34 12.36
C GLY A 91 -4.66 -9.67 11.64
N VAL A 92 -4.74 -10.54 10.62
CA VAL A 92 -3.57 -11.01 9.86
C VAL A 92 -2.83 -9.86 9.18
N ALA A 93 -3.55 -8.85 8.67
CA ALA A 93 -2.95 -7.66 8.07
C ALA A 93 -2.04 -6.91 9.05
N ALA A 94 -2.51 -6.62 10.26
CA ALA A 94 -1.74 -5.90 11.27
C ALA A 94 -0.50 -6.70 11.70
N LYS A 95 -0.65 -8.01 11.96
CA LYS A 95 0.48 -8.89 12.29
C LYS A 95 1.54 -8.94 11.19
N THR A 96 1.10 -9.04 9.94
CA THR A 96 2.01 -9.09 8.80
C THR A 96 2.76 -7.77 8.67
N PHE A 97 2.07 -6.65 8.87
CA PHE A 97 2.69 -5.33 8.87
C PHE A 97 3.73 -5.18 9.99
N GLU A 98 3.40 -5.57 11.23
CA GLU A 98 4.35 -5.57 12.36
C GLU A 98 5.57 -6.45 12.09
N ASN A 99 5.37 -7.62 11.48
CA ASN A 99 6.47 -8.51 11.07
C ASN A 99 7.36 -7.88 9.99
N VAL A 100 6.76 -7.21 8.99
CA VAL A 100 7.51 -6.53 7.92
C VAL A 100 8.26 -5.32 8.45
N LEU A 101 7.63 -4.48 9.28
CA LEU A 101 8.31 -3.38 9.95
C LEU A 101 9.45 -3.88 10.83
N SER A 102 9.19 -4.93 11.63
CA SER A 102 10.22 -5.55 12.45
C SER A 102 11.38 -6.06 11.59
N ALA A 103 11.12 -6.71 10.44
CA ALA A 103 12.17 -7.17 9.53
C ALA A 103 12.94 -6.02 8.86
N LEU A 104 12.30 -4.88 8.58
CA LEU A 104 12.94 -3.69 7.99
C LEU A 104 13.81 -2.93 9.00
N PHE A 105 13.42 -2.93 10.28
CA PHE A 105 14.12 -2.22 11.36
C PHE A 105 14.98 -3.12 12.25
N ASP A 106 14.99 -4.43 12.02
CA ASP A 106 15.91 -5.35 12.67
C ASP A 106 17.29 -5.29 11.99
N PRO A 107 18.33 -4.76 12.67
CA PRO A 107 19.68 -4.66 12.12
C PRO A 107 20.36 -6.02 11.90
N THR A 108 19.72 -7.13 12.30
CA THR A 108 20.20 -8.50 12.08
C THR A 108 19.41 -9.26 11.02
N SER A 109 18.38 -8.64 10.42
CA SER A 109 17.57 -9.30 9.40
C SER A 109 18.36 -9.55 8.11
N THR A 110 18.39 -10.80 7.67
CA THR A 110 19.04 -11.28 6.43
C THR A 110 18.40 -10.76 5.14
N LEU A 111 17.38 -9.90 5.24
CA LEU A 111 16.79 -9.16 4.12
C LEU A 111 17.59 -7.90 3.73
N MET A 112 18.60 -7.52 4.51
CA MET A 112 19.67 -6.65 4.00
C MET A 112 20.39 -7.40 2.86
N PRO A 113 20.60 -6.80 1.67
CA PRO A 113 21.43 -7.42 0.66
C PRO A 113 22.78 -7.72 1.29
N ASP A 114 23.05 -9.02 1.40
CA ASP A 114 24.23 -9.58 2.03
C ASP A 114 25.45 -8.76 1.59
N GLY A 115 26.14 -8.14 2.54
CA GLY A 115 27.41 -7.41 2.33
C GLY A 115 28.55 -8.36 1.97
N SER A 116 28.25 -9.45 1.26
CA SER A 116 29.15 -10.50 0.83
C SER A 116 30.06 -10.01 -0.28
N SER A 117 31.26 -9.57 0.10
CA SER A 117 32.51 -9.48 -0.70
C SER A 117 32.53 -8.72 -2.05
N SER A 118 31.37 -8.29 -2.57
CA SER A 118 31.22 -7.61 -3.87
C SER A 118 31.10 -6.09 -3.74
N GLN A 119 31.21 -5.52 -2.53
CA GLN A 119 31.18 -4.06 -2.30
C GLN A 119 32.55 -3.39 -2.41
N ALA A 120 33.66 -4.14 -2.50
CA ALA A 120 35.00 -3.59 -2.68
C ALA A 120 35.11 -2.60 -3.88
N PRO A 121 34.47 -2.85 -5.04
CA PRO A 121 34.47 -1.89 -6.15
C PRO A 121 33.66 -0.62 -5.84
N MET A 122 32.55 -0.74 -5.12
CA MET A 122 31.66 0.37 -4.75
C MET A 122 32.34 1.32 -3.76
N PHE A 123 32.98 0.80 -2.72
CA PHE A 123 33.76 1.60 -1.78
C PHE A 123 34.91 2.35 -2.49
N SER A 124 35.61 1.70 -3.41
CA SER A 124 36.68 2.36 -4.18
C SER A 124 36.15 3.49 -5.08
N HIS A 125 34.95 3.32 -5.65
CA HIS A 125 34.31 4.34 -6.49
C HIS A 125 33.84 5.53 -5.65
N MET A 126 33.28 5.26 -4.48
CA MET A 126 32.81 6.27 -3.55
C MET A 126 33.98 7.08 -2.98
N GLU A 127 35.09 6.42 -2.62
CA GLU A 127 36.31 7.09 -2.17
C GLU A 127 36.93 7.96 -3.26
N ALA A 128 36.96 7.48 -4.51
CA ALA A 128 37.43 8.26 -5.64
C ALA A 128 36.49 9.45 -5.98
N ALA A 129 35.17 9.29 -5.77
CA ALA A 129 34.21 10.38 -5.94
C ALA A 129 34.40 11.46 -4.86
N ILE A 130 34.62 11.07 -3.60
CA ILE A 130 34.92 11.98 -2.49
C ILE A 130 36.22 12.75 -2.76
N ARG A 131 37.29 12.07 -3.17
CA ARG A 131 38.55 12.74 -3.55
C ARG A 131 38.36 13.74 -4.69
N ARG A 132 37.60 13.38 -5.72
CA ARG A 132 37.28 14.31 -6.83
C ARG A 132 36.48 15.52 -6.36
N ALA A 133 35.52 15.35 -5.45
CA ALA A 133 34.74 16.45 -4.89
C ALA A 133 35.61 17.37 -4.03
N GLN A 134 36.54 16.81 -3.26
CA GLN A 134 37.52 17.58 -2.49
C GLN A 134 38.52 18.34 -3.38
N ASP A 135 38.99 17.74 -4.47
CA ASP A 135 39.89 18.40 -5.43
C ASP A 135 39.19 19.51 -6.23
N ARG A 136 37.87 19.41 -6.40
CA ARG A 136 37.03 20.47 -6.97
C ARG A 136 36.66 21.57 -5.96
N GLY A 137 36.92 21.35 -4.67
CA GLY A 137 36.58 22.27 -3.59
C GLY A 137 35.13 22.22 -3.12
N ASP A 138 34.34 21.26 -3.62
CA ASP A 138 32.94 21.06 -3.22
C ASP A 138 32.83 20.42 -1.83
N LEU A 139 33.88 19.74 -1.38
CA LEU A 139 34.00 19.18 -0.04
C LEU A 139 35.27 19.69 0.66
N PRO A 140 35.21 19.94 1.98
CA PRO A 140 36.40 20.25 2.77
C PRO A 140 37.34 19.04 2.79
N LYS A 141 38.63 19.35 2.74
CA LYS A 141 39.69 18.39 3.05
C LYS A 141 39.88 18.43 4.57
N GLU A 142 39.77 17.29 5.22
CA GLU A 142 40.21 17.17 6.62
C GLU A 142 41.73 17.29 6.73
#